data_AF-A0A2E8E5H9-F1
#
_entry.id   AF-A0A2E8E5H9-F1
#
_cell.length_a   1.000
_cell.length_b   1.000
_cell.length_c   1.000
_cell.angle_alpha   90.00
_cell.angle_beta   90.00
_cell.angle_gamma   90.00
#
_symmetry.space_group_name_H-M   'P 1'
#
loop_
_entity.id
_entity.type
_entity.pdbx_description
1 polymer ?
#
loop_
_entity_poly.entity_id
_entity_poly.type
_entity_poly.pdbx_seq_one_letter_code
_entity_poly.pdbx_strand_id
1 'polypeptide(L)'
;MHRLPRDEWTVAGLGFIVAVCVVSVGCGPSGHGGGPWFDLELPPGLGNPHQPVLNVTDRSAPSASVPEGEAGHHALESDRILDDVGTITGFSRADRAAGNQMWGRVTGRPAAAETMEWVAKEFRDAGLRDVEVQAYDGTEAMWWPRRWQVRLFADPVVGAGSEAVVLESALPTSGSEIPGGVLTAALVDVGSTAADALPDVEVAEK
;
A
#
# COMPACT_ATOMS: atom_id res chain seq x y z
N MET A 1 8.68 -14.43 -65.03
CA MET A 1 7.89 -14.87 -66.20
C MET A 1 7.08 -16.10 -65.78
N HIS A 2 5.75 -16.03 -65.92
CA HIS A 2 4.76 -17.13 -65.89
C HIS A 2 4.57 -17.90 -64.57
N ARG A 3 3.35 -18.24 -64.11
CA ARG A 3 1.94 -17.92 -64.42
C ARG A 3 1.17 -18.57 -63.25
N LEU A 4 0.23 -17.89 -62.61
CA LEU A 4 -0.83 -18.55 -61.82
C LEU A 4 -1.86 -19.17 -62.79
N PRO A 5 -2.58 -20.22 -62.38
CA PRO A 5 -3.99 -20.08 -61.98
C PRO A 5 -4.29 -20.80 -60.63
N ARG A 6 -5.14 -20.29 -59.73
CA ARG A 6 -6.63 -20.27 -59.76
C ARG A 6 -7.21 -21.69 -59.80
N ASP A 7 -8.14 -22.16 -58.97
CA ASP A 7 -9.15 -21.59 -58.07
C ASP A 7 -9.58 -22.74 -57.15
N GLU A 8 -9.94 -22.53 -55.87
CA GLU A 8 -11.08 -23.21 -55.20
C GLU A 8 -11.52 -22.33 -54.01
N TRP A 9 -12.45 -21.39 -54.28
CA TRP A 9 -13.27 -20.73 -53.27
C TRP A 9 -14.61 -21.46 -53.23
N THR A 10 -14.90 -22.14 -52.12
CA THR A 10 -16.27 -22.55 -51.79
C THR A 10 -16.86 -21.51 -50.86
N VAL A 11 -17.76 -20.70 -51.43
CA VAL A 11 -18.69 -19.82 -50.72
C VAL A 11 -19.90 -20.67 -50.30
N ALA A 12 -20.15 -20.72 -49.00
CA ALA A 12 -21.48 -20.91 -48.41
C ALA A 12 -21.41 -20.19 -47.06
N GLY A 13 -22.28 -19.27 -46.68
CA GLY A 13 -23.61 -18.94 -47.15
C GLY A 13 -24.41 -18.56 -45.91
N LEU A 14 -24.70 -17.26 -45.79
CA LEU A 14 -25.72 -16.59 -44.97
C LEU A 14 -26.09 -17.15 -43.58
N GLY A 15 -25.78 -16.35 -42.56
CA GLY A 15 -26.45 -16.37 -41.26
C GLY A 15 -26.28 -15.04 -40.54
N PHE A 16 -26.93 -13.98 -41.05
CA PHE A 16 -26.97 -12.67 -40.39
C PHE A 16 -28.03 -12.74 -39.28
N ILE A 17 -27.62 -12.87 -38.02
CA ILE A 17 -28.48 -12.61 -36.86
C ILE A 17 -28.08 -11.24 -36.31
N VAL A 18 -28.91 -10.24 -36.63
CA VAL A 18 -28.94 -8.98 -35.90
C VAL A 18 -29.64 -9.25 -34.58
N ALA A 19 -28.86 -9.40 -33.51
CA ALA A 19 -29.36 -9.28 -32.15
C ALA A 19 -29.06 -7.85 -31.68
N VAL A 20 -30.01 -6.94 -31.91
CA VAL A 20 -30.09 -5.69 -31.15
C VAL A 20 -30.51 -6.06 -29.75
N CYS A 21 -29.55 -6.13 -28.83
CA CYS A 21 -29.82 -6.15 -27.40
C CYS A 21 -29.43 -4.80 -26.80
N VAL A 22 -30.45 -4.20 -26.18
CA VAL A 22 -30.48 -2.92 -25.49
C VAL A 22 -29.25 -2.75 -24.59
N VAL A 23 -28.60 -1.59 -24.71
CA VAL A 23 -27.66 -1.10 -23.69
C VAL A 23 -28.48 -0.78 -22.45
N SER A 24 -28.56 -1.75 -21.54
CA SER A 24 -28.97 -1.48 -20.17
C SER A 24 -27.77 -0.87 -19.45
N VAL A 25 -27.71 0.46 -19.39
CA VAL A 25 -26.95 1.13 -18.31
C VAL A 25 -27.69 0.79 -17.02
N GLY A 26 -27.34 -0.34 -16.44
CA GLY A 26 -27.75 -0.74 -15.10
C GLY A 26 -26.58 -0.50 -14.16
N CYS A 27 -26.53 0.68 -13.54
CA CYS A 27 -25.96 0.77 -12.20
C CYS A 27 -26.85 -0.09 -11.30
N GLY A 28 -26.41 -1.30 -10.99
CA GLY A 28 -27.04 -2.18 -10.02
C GLY A 28 -25.97 -2.71 -9.08
N PRO A 29 -26.12 -2.58 -7.75
CA PRO A 29 -25.18 -3.15 -6.81
C PRO A 29 -25.15 -4.67 -7.01
N SER A 30 -23.96 -5.24 -7.09
CA SER A 30 -23.76 -6.69 -7.11
C SER A 30 -24.22 -7.27 -5.77
N GLY A 31 -25.48 -7.69 -5.71
CA GLY A 31 -26.05 -8.36 -4.55
C GLY A 31 -25.29 -9.65 -4.24
N HIS A 32 -24.74 -9.74 -3.04
CA HIS A 32 -24.35 -11.00 -2.41
C HIS A 32 -25.34 -11.30 -1.30
N GLY A 33 -25.88 -12.53 -1.32
CA GLY A 33 -26.99 -12.95 -0.47
C GLY A 33 -26.67 -12.95 1.02
N GLY A 34 -27.45 -12.20 1.78
CA GLY A 34 -28.40 -12.76 2.75
C GLY A 34 -27.85 -13.60 3.90
N GLY A 35 -26.95 -13.05 4.72
CA GLY A 35 -26.66 -13.56 6.06
C GLY A 35 -25.93 -12.50 6.89
N PRO A 36 -26.42 -12.12 8.08
CA PRO A 36 -25.88 -10.97 8.80
C PRO A 36 -24.52 -11.29 9.43
N TRP A 37 -23.50 -10.52 9.06
CA TRP A 37 -22.46 -10.13 10.00
C TRP A 37 -23.08 -9.09 10.94
N PHE A 38 -23.93 -9.53 11.87
CA PHE A 38 -24.62 -8.66 12.85
C PHE A 38 -25.33 -7.43 12.25
N ASP A 39 -25.98 -7.58 11.09
CA ASP A 39 -26.64 -6.49 10.34
C ASP A 39 -25.71 -5.32 9.94
N LEU A 40 -24.40 -5.53 9.99
CA LEU A 40 -23.43 -4.58 9.44
C LEU A 40 -23.26 -4.86 7.95
N GLU A 41 -23.16 -3.77 7.18
CA GLU A 41 -22.73 -3.82 5.80
C GLU A 41 -21.36 -4.49 5.76
N LEU A 42 -21.26 -5.59 5.00
CA LEU A 42 -19.97 -6.24 4.78
C LEU A 42 -19.04 -5.20 4.13
N PRO A 43 -17.76 -5.11 4.55
CA PRO A 43 -16.81 -4.27 3.85
C PRO A 43 -16.82 -4.65 2.36
N PRO A 44 -16.57 -3.70 1.43
CA PRO A 44 -16.76 -3.86 -0.02
C PRO A 44 -15.79 -4.86 -0.70
N GLY A 45 -15.22 -5.80 0.07
CA GLY A 45 -14.17 -6.72 -0.34
C GLY A 45 -12.78 -6.11 -0.18
N LEU A 46 -11.78 -6.84 -0.68
CA LEU A 46 -10.40 -6.37 -0.71
C LEU A 46 -10.27 -5.28 -1.80
N GLY A 47 -10.01 -4.04 -1.36
CA GLY A 47 -9.65 -2.95 -2.25
C GLY A 47 -8.21 -3.06 -2.75
N ASN A 48 -7.82 -2.20 -3.69
CA ASN A 48 -6.42 -2.07 -4.08
C ASN A 48 -5.59 -1.62 -2.85
N PRO A 49 -4.64 -2.43 -2.34
CA PRO A 49 -3.87 -2.12 -1.12
C PRO A 49 -2.95 -0.90 -1.29
N HIS A 50 -2.83 -0.37 -2.50
CA HIS A 50 -2.02 0.78 -2.85
C HIS A 50 -2.83 2.04 -3.13
N GLN A 51 -4.16 1.96 -3.07
CA GLN A 51 -5.01 3.14 -3.14
C GLN A 51 -5.20 3.77 -1.76
N PRO A 52 -5.28 5.11 -1.67
CA PRO A 52 -5.63 5.77 -0.43
C PRO A 52 -6.97 5.29 0.10
N VAL A 53 -7.03 4.93 1.38
CA VAL A 53 -8.28 4.59 2.07
C VAL A 53 -9.14 5.81 2.37
N LEU A 54 -8.54 7.01 2.35
CA LEU A 54 -9.21 8.27 2.55
C LEU A 54 -8.90 9.22 1.39
N ASN A 55 -9.93 9.72 0.73
CA ASN A 55 -9.80 10.78 -0.26
C ASN A 55 -9.82 12.14 0.47
N VAL A 56 -8.68 12.82 0.50
CA VAL A 56 -8.51 14.16 1.08
C VAL A 56 -8.24 15.23 0.01
N THR A 57 -8.40 14.91 -1.28
CA THR A 57 -8.01 15.81 -2.38
C THR A 57 -8.80 17.12 -2.40
N ASP A 58 -10.05 17.11 -1.88
CA ASP A 58 -10.92 18.28 -1.80
C ASP A 58 -10.85 18.99 -0.43
N ARG A 59 -9.89 18.62 0.43
CA ARG A 59 -9.72 19.23 1.75
C ARG A 59 -8.72 20.38 1.65
N SER A 60 -9.13 21.58 2.05
CA SER A 60 -8.22 22.71 2.26
C SER A 60 -7.74 22.76 3.70
N ALA A 61 -6.46 23.11 3.90
CA ALA A 61 -5.95 23.43 5.22
C ALA A 61 -6.53 24.79 5.67
N PRO A 62 -6.95 24.95 6.93
CA PRO A 62 -7.31 26.26 7.45
C PRO A 62 -6.10 27.19 7.42
N SER A 63 -6.32 28.48 7.17
CA SER A 63 -5.27 29.49 7.24
C SER A 63 -4.67 29.54 8.65
N ALA A 64 -3.35 29.66 8.73
CA ALA A 64 -2.67 29.86 10.01
C ALA A 64 -3.15 31.18 10.66
N SER A 65 -3.41 31.16 11.97
CA SER A 65 -3.63 32.39 12.72
C SER A 65 -2.28 33.06 12.93
N VAL A 66 -2.06 34.21 12.28
CA VAL A 66 -0.82 34.98 12.38
C VAL A 66 -1.01 36.11 13.41
N PRO A 67 -0.09 36.28 14.39
CA PRO A 67 -0.11 37.41 15.31
C PRO A 67 -0.09 38.77 14.60
N GLU A 68 -0.56 39.81 15.29
CA GLU A 68 -0.49 41.18 14.79
C GLU A 68 0.97 41.60 14.52
N GLY A 69 1.22 42.21 13.37
CA GLY A 69 2.56 42.59 12.94
C GLY A 69 3.36 41.49 12.22
N GLU A 70 2.90 40.24 12.22
CA GLU A 70 3.62 39.11 11.61
C GLU A 70 3.09 38.72 10.20
N ALA A 71 2.05 39.39 9.71
CA ALA A 71 1.38 39.06 8.44
C ALA A 71 2.28 39.11 7.18
N GLY A 72 3.46 39.72 7.26
CA GLY A 72 4.46 39.75 6.18
C GLY A 72 5.41 38.55 6.15
N HIS A 73 5.32 37.62 7.13
CA HIS A 73 6.17 36.44 7.21
C HIS A 73 5.49 35.24 6.54
N HIS A 74 5.80 35.03 5.26
CA HIS A 74 5.21 33.98 4.43
C HIS A 74 5.97 32.63 4.49
N ALA A 75 7.05 32.54 5.28
CA ALA A 75 7.93 31.38 5.30
C ALA A 75 7.26 30.09 5.82
N LEU A 76 6.17 30.21 6.59
CA LEU A 76 5.43 29.10 7.19
C LEU A 76 4.03 28.93 6.60
N GLU A 77 3.82 29.39 5.37
CA GLU A 77 2.56 29.17 4.67
C GLU A 77 2.32 27.70 4.36
N SER A 78 1.04 27.31 4.46
CA SER A 78 0.61 25.92 4.29
C SER A 78 1.04 25.31 2.96
N ASP A 79 0.99 26.06 1.86
CA ASP A 79 1.36 25.58 0.53
C ASP A 79 2.84 25.19 0.47
N ARG A 80 3.71 26.03 1.05
CA ARG A 80 5.15 25.75 1.12
C ARG A 80 5.44 24.51 1.98
N ILE A 81 4.76 24.39 3.13
CA ILE A 81 4.89 23.21 4.00
C ILE A 81 4.40 21.94 3.28
N LEU A 82 3.32 22.03 2.51
CA LEU A 82 2.80 20.91 1.74
C LEU A 82 3.76 20.48 0.61
N ASP A 83 4.43 21.42 -0.04
CA ASP A 83 5.47 21.13 -1.03
C ASP A 83 6.67 20.39 -0.39
N ASP A 84 7.09 20.80 0.79
CA ASP A 84 8.15 20.13 1.56
C ASP A 84 7.72 18.70 1.95
N VAL A 85 6.49 18.52 2.45
CA VAL A 85 5.91 17.19 2.73
C VAL A 85 5.85 16.35 1.45
N GLY A 86 5.49 16.94 0.32
CA GLY A 86 5.49 16.31 -0.99
C GLY A 86 6.88 15.80 -1.38
N THR A 87 7.91 16.61 -1.18
CA THR A 87 9.31 16.25 -1.44
C THR A 87 9.79 15.14 -0.51
N ILE A 88 9.56 15.28 0.80
CA ILE A 88 9.94 14.28 1.83
C ILE A 88 9.26 12.92 1.57
N THR A 89 7.97 12.93 1.22
CA THR A 89 7.24 11.70 0.86
C THR A 89 7.66 11.14 -0.50
N GLY A 90 8.16 12.00 -1.39
CA GLY A 90 8.79 11.64 -2.66
C GLY A 90 9.96 10.66 -2.48
N PHE A 91 10.85 10.89 -1.51
CA PHE A 91 11.95 9.94 -1.22
C PHE A 91 11.43 8.54 -0.86
N SER A 92 10.37 8.44 -0.05
CA SER A 92 9.77 7.14 0.26
C SER A 92 9.15 6.46 -0.95
N ARG A 93 8.52 7.23 -1.84
CA ARG A 93 7.91 6.72 -3.07
C ARG A 93 8.99 6.24 -4.06
N ALA A 94 10.10 6.96 -4.16
CA ALA A 94 11.25 6.55 -4.96
C ALA A 94 11.85 5.24 -4.44
N ASP A 95 12.05 5.12 -3.13
CA ASP A 95 12.53 3.89 -2.49
C ASP A 95 11.62 2.69 -2.76
N ARG A 96 10.30 2.91 -2.72
CA ARG A 96 9.31 1.90 -3.10
C ARG A 96 9.40 1.53 -4.59
N ALA A 97 9.51 2.54 -5.47
CA ALA A 97 9.61 2.34 -6.91
C ALA A 97 10.88 1.59 -7.32
N ALA A 98 11.94 1.66 -6.50
CA ALA A 98 13.15 0.86 -6.66
C ALA A 98 12.96 -0.64 -6.34
N GLY A 99 11.78 -1.06 -5.85
CA GLY A 99 11.45 -2.45 -5.58
C GLY A 99 11.83 -2.94 -4.18
N ASN A 100 12.11 -2.03 -3.25
CA ASN A 100 12.44 -2.38 -1.87
C ASN A 100 11.21 -2.91 -1.12
N GLN A 101 11.33 -4.09 -0.49
CA GLN A 101 10.19 -4.74 0.17
C GLN A 101 9.73 -4.01 1.43
N MET A 102 10.66 -3.70 2.34
CA MET A 102 10.47 -2.62 3.30
C MET A 102 10.98 -1.39 2.59
N TRP A 103 10.21 -0.32 2.57
CA TRP A 103 10.57 0.89 1.84
C TRP A 103 10.24 2.13 2.66
N GLY A 104 10.82 3.24 2.26
CA GLY A 104 10.66 4.53 2.92
C GLY A 104 11.95 5.04 3.55
N ARG A 105 11.82 6.13 4.29
CA ARG A 105 12.93 6.80 4.99
C ARG A 105 13.28 6.11 6.32
N VAL A 106 13.51 4.80 6.27
CA VAL A 106 13.93 4.02 7.45
C VAL A 106 15.41 4.29 7.73
N THR A 107 15.76 4.58 8.98
CA THR A 107 17.15 4.83 9.41
C THR A 107 18.10 3.74 8.93
N GLY A 108 19.28 4.13 8.45
CA GLY A 108 20.28 3.20 7.90
C GLY A 108 20.04 2.80 6.44
N ARG A 109 19.06 3.40 5.75
CA ARG A 109 18.81 3.18 4.32
C ARG A 109 19.13 4.39 3.45
N PRO A 110 19.35 4.19 2.13
CA PRO A 110 19.63 5.27 1.19
C PRO A 110 18.59 6.40 1.22
N ALA A 111 17.28 6.09 1.18
CA ALA A 111 16.24 7.11 1.16
C ALA A 111 16.21 7.99 2.43
N ALA A 112 16.61 7.44 3.58
CA ALA A 112 16.77 8.24 4.79
C ALA A 112 17.96 9.20 4.67
N ALA A 113 19.11 8.72 4.18
CA ALA A 113 20.29 9.55 3.95
C ALA A 113 20.04 10.66 2.93
N GLU A 114 19.39 10.35 1.81
CA GLU A 114 18.98 11.32 0.79
C GLU A 114 18.06 12.40 1.36
N THR A 115 17.14 12.03 2.25
CA THR A 115 16.29 13.01 2.92
C THR A 115 17.10 13.93 3.84
N MET A 116 18.08 13.39 4.58
CA MET A 116 18.93 14.21 5.45
C MET A 116 19.78 15.21 4.66
N GLU A 117 20.31 14.79 3.51
CA GLU A 117 21.05 15.68 2.60
C GLU A 117 20.15 16.78 2.02
N TRP A 118 18.91 16.44 1.66
CA TRP A 118 17.93 17.42 1.22
C TRP A 118 17.60 18.44 2.32
N VAL A 119 17.34 17.99 3.55
CA VAL A 119 17.11 18.89 4.70
C VAL A 119 18.30 19.81 4.94
N ALA A 120 19.53 19.27 4.91
CA ALA A 120 20.74 20.07 5.08
C ALA A 120 20.90 21.13 3.97
N LYS A 121 20.51 20.80 2.73
CA LYS A 121 20.45 21.78 1.64
C LYS A 121 19.42 22.87 1.94
N GLU A 122 18.20 22.52 2.33
CA GLU A 122 17.16 23.51 2.64
C GLU A 122 17.58 24.46 3.78
N PHE A 123 18.29 23.96 4.79
CA PHE A 123 18.88 24.79 5.85
C PHE A 123 19.94 25.76 5.34
N ARG A 124 20.83 25.31 4.44
CA ARG A 124 21.83 26.19 3.82
C ARG A 124 21.18 27.27 2.95
N ASP A 125 20.15 26.90 2.19
CA ASP A 125 19.40 27.84 1.34
C ASP A 125 18.63 28.88 2.15
N ALA A 126 18.22 28.53 3.38
CA ALA A 126 17.64 29.45 4.35
C ALA A 126 18.69 30.38 5.03
N GLY A 127 19.98 30.23 4.70
CA GLY A 127 21.06 31.07 5.21
C GLY A 127 21.67 30.61 6.53
N LEU A 128 21.37 29.39 6.99
CA LEU A 128 22.05 28.81 8.16
C LEU A 128 23.52 28.53 7.81
N ARG A 129 24.41 28.89 8.75
CA ARG A 129 25.84 28.60 8.67
C ARG A 129 26.13 27.30 9.42
N ASP A 130 27.25 26.66 9.08
CA ASP A 130 27.76 25.48 9.79
C ASP A 130 26.79 24.27 9.77
N VAL A 131 26.09 24.07 8.64
CA VAL A 131 25.18 22.93 8.43
C VAL A 131 25.94 21.70 7.98
N GLU A 132 25.90 20.64 8.78
CA GLU A 132 26.55 19.36 8.52
C GLU A 132 25.58 18.18 8.64
N VAL A 133 25.76 17.17 7.78
CA VAL A 133 25.16 15.85 7.96
C VAL A 133 26.21 14.96 8.62
N GLN A 134 25.89 14.45 9.81
CA GLN A 134 26.80 13.62 10.59
C GLN A 134 26.33 12.16 10.57
N ALA A 135 27.19 11.29 10.08
CA ALA A 135 26.98 9.85 10.10
C ALA A 135 27.52 9.25 11.40
N TYR A 136 26.75 8.32 11.97
CA TYR A 136 27.12 7.57 13.16
C TYR A 136 26.94 6.09 12.88
N ASP A 137 27.91 5.29 13.31
CA ASP A 137 27.77 3.85 13.31
C ASP A 137 26.81 3.42 14.43
N GLY A 138 25.98 2.41 14.16
CA GLY A 138 25.16 1.79 15.19
C GLY A 138 26.05 1.15 16.27
N THR A 139 25.68 1.36 17.54
CA THR A 139 26.40 0.75 18.67
C THR A 139 26.17 -0.76 18.79
N GLU A 140 25.13 -1.26 18.14
CA GLU A 140 24.77 -2.67 18.10
C GLU A 140 24.45 -3.12 16.66
N ALA A 141 24.62 -4.42 16.41
CA ALA A 141 24.21 -5.01 15.15
C ALA A 141 22.68 -4.91 15.02
N MET A 142 22.22 -4.10 14.06
CA MET A 142 20.81 -3.99 13.76
C MET A 142 20.35 -5.19 12.91
N TRP A 143 19.32 -5.87 13.38
CA TRP A 143 18.66 -6.93 12.63
C TRP A 143 17.82 -6.33 11.50
N TRP A 144 17.87 -6.95 10.31
CA TRP A 144 17.11 -6.53 9.15
C TRP A 144 16.44 -7.71 8.44
N PRO A 145 15.13 -7.63 8.16
CA PRO A 145 14.47 -8.64 7.35
C PRO A 145 14.92 -8.47 5.90
N ARG A 146 15.41 -9.55 5.29
CA ARG A 146 15.87 -9.53 3.89
C ARG A 146 14.73 -9.79 2.91
N ARG A 147 13.91 -10.79 3.20
CA ARG A 147 12.73 -11.20 2.43
C ARG A 147 11.73 -11.87 3.37
N TRP A 148 10.45 -11.63 3.17
CA TRP A 148 9.37 -12.29 3.91
C TRP A 148 8.11 -12.37 3.07
N GLN A 149 7.14 -13.16 3.51
CA GLN A 149 5.79 -13.16 2.97
C GLN A 149 4.84 -13.66 4.05
N VAL A 150 3.72 -12.97 4.22
CA VAL A 150 2.58 -13.49 4.99
C VAL A 150 1.45 -13.72 4.00
N ARG A 151 0.90 -14.92 4.02
CA ARG A 151 -0.19 -15.33 3.13
C ARG A 151 -1.30 -15.96 3.94
N LEU A 152 -2.52 -15.47 3.74
CA LEU A 152 -3.74 -16.14 4.16
C LEU A 152 -4.14 -17.11 3.06
N PHE A 153 -4.28 -18.38 3.40
CA PHE A 153 -4.75 -19.39 2.46
C PHE A 153 -6.27 -19.41 2.42
N ALA A 154 -6.84 -19.60 1.22
CA ALA A 154 -8.25 -19.88 1.08
C ALA A 154 -8.58 -21.24 1.69
N ASP A 155 -9.70 -21.32 2.41
CA ASP A 155 -10.29 -22.59 2.84
C ASP A 155 -11.73 -22.68 2.29
N PRO A 156 -12.07 -23.70 1.48
CA PRO A 156 -13.44 -23.88 1.01
C PRO A 156 -14.49 -23.93 2.13
N VAL A 157 -14.10 -24.27 3.37
CA VAL A 157 -14.98 -24.26 4.55
C VAL A 157 -15.45 -22.85 4.91
N VAL A 158 -14.68 -21.80 4.62
CA VAL A 158 -15.09 -20.41 4.89
C VAL A 158 -16.00 -19.79 3.81
N GLY A 159 -16.22 -20.49 2.68
CA GLY A 159 -17.25 -20.12 1.70
C GLY A 159 -16.83 -20.28 0.25
N ALA A 160 -17.83 -20.38 -0.64
CA ALA A 160 -17.59 -20.34 -2.07
C ALA A 160 -17.05 -18.95 -2.47
N GLY A 161 -15.91 -18.91 -3.18
CA GLY A 161 -15.27 -17.67 -3.62
C GLY A 161 -14.09 -17.20 -2.76
N SER A 162 -13.68 -17.96 -1.75
CA SER A 162 -12.46 -17.65 -0.99
C SER A 162 -11.20 -17.72 -1.85
N GLU A 163 -10.35 -16.71 -1.74
CA GLU A 163 -9.07 -16.60 -2.43
C GLU A 163 -7.92 -16.45 -1.44
N ALA A 164 -6.72 -16.90 -1.83
CA ALA A 164 -5.53 -16.70 -1.03
C ALA A 164 -5.05 -15.26 -1.17
N VAL A 165 -4.70 -14.62 -0.06
CA VAL A 165 -4.34 -13.20 0.01
C VAL A 165 -2.94 -13.07 0.56
N VAL A 166 -2.09 -12.28 -0.11
CA VAL A 166 -0.80 -11.87 0.46
C VAL A 166 -0.98 -10.58 1.23
N LEU A 167 -0.53 -10.56 2.49
CA LEU A 167 -0.55 -9.37 3.32
C LEU A 167 0.70 -8.54 3.02
N GLU A 168 0.62 -7.70 1.99
CA GLU A 168 1.77 -6.92 1.49
C GLU A 168 2.28 -5.87 2.49
N SER A 169 1.44 -5.44 3.44
CA SER A 169 1.81 -4.52 4.52
C SER A 169 2.39 -5.20 5.76
N ALA A 170 2.37 -6.54 5.82
CA ALA A 170 2.93 -7.26 6.96
C ALA A 170 4.45 -7.01 7.04
N LEU A 171 4.95 -6.71 8.24
CA LEU A 171 6.36 -6.48 8.50
C LEU A 171 6.81 -7.38 9.67
N PRO A 172 7.91 -8.14 9.51
CA PRO A 172 8.51 -8.87 10.62
C PRO A 172 9.00 -7.92 11.73
N THR A 173 8.73 -8.28 12.98
CA THR A 173 9.28 -7.59 14.15
C THR A 173 10.76 -7.95 14.33
N SER A 174 11.56 -7.05 14.90
CA SER A 174 13.00 -7.28 15.13
C SER A 174 13.29 -8.60 15.83
N GLY A 175 14.28 -9.34 15.32
CA GLY A 175 14.71 -10.63 15.88
C GLY A 175 13.77 -11.80 15.56
N SER A 176 12.77 -11.62 14.70
CA SER A 176 11.88 -12.72 14.29
C SER A 176 12.64 -13.75 13.46
N GLU A 177 12.58 -15.01 13.88
CA GLU A 177 13.11 -16.15 13.14
C GLU A 177 12.06 -17.26 13.04
N ILE A 178 11.92 -17.84 11.85
CA ILE A 178 11.12 -19.04 11.63
C ILE A 178 12.10 -20.18 11.37
N PRO A 179 12.19 -21.19 12.25
CA PRO A 179 13.00 -22.37 12.01
C PRO A 179 12.64 -23.02 10.66
N GLY A 180 13.64 -23.26 9.81
CA GLY A 180 13.42 -23.78 8.45
C GLY A 180 12.85 -22.76 7.44
N GLY A 181 12.60 -21.52 7.85
CA GLY A 181 12.25 -20.39 6.98
C GLY A 181 10.79 -20.32 6.54
N VAL A 182 9.97 -21.34 6.82
CA VAL A 182 8.55 -21.38 6.46
C VAL A 182 7.74 -21.94 7.63
N LEU A 183 6.66 -21.25 7.97
CA LEU A 183 5.65 -21.70 8.93
C LEU A 183 4.30 -21.66 8.22
N THR A 184 3.56 -22.76 8.26
CA THR A 184 2.16 -22.83 7.82
C THR A 184 1.34 -23.29 9.00
N ALA A 185 0.39 -22.46 9.40
CA ALA A 185 -0.33 -22.60 10.65
C ALA A 185 -1.79 -22.17 10.51
N ALA A 186 -2.64 -22.65 11.41
CA ALA A 186 -4.01 -22.13 11.50
C ALA A 186 -4.01 -20.70 12.05
N LEU A 187 -4.81 -19.81 11.46
CA LEU A 187 -5.01 -18.47 11.99
C LEU A 187 -5.94 -18.51 13.21
N VAL A 188 -5.52 -17.86 14.28
CA VAL A 188 -6.27 -17.77 15.53
C VAL A 188 -6.35 -16.31 15.96
N ASP A 189 -7.56 -15.78 16.13
CA ASP A 189 -7.79 -14.46 16.73
C ASP A 189 -7.86 -14.61 18.25
N VAL A 190 -6.88 -14.00 18.94
CA VAL A 190 -6.80 -13.99 20.41
C VAL A 190 -7.31 -12.67 21.01
N GLY A 191 -7.86 -11.77 20.20
CA GLY A 191 -8.28 -10.45 20.63
C GLY A 191 -7.09 -9.59 21.08
N SER A 192 -7.24 -8.90 22.21
CA SER A 192 -6.18 -8.04 22.76
C SER A 192 -5.14 -8.86 23.51
N THR A 193 -3.87 -8.71 23.13
CA THR A 193 -2.73 -9.32 23.83
C THR A 193 -2.24 -8.49 25.03
N ALA A 194 -2.95 -7.41 25.38
CA ALA A 194 -2.57 -6.51 26.48
C ALA A 194 -3.13 -6.95 27.85
N ALA A 195 -3.96 -8.00 27.90
CA ALA A 195 -4.46 -8.56 29.14
C ALA A 195 -3.40 -9.45 29.81
N ASP A 196 -3.43 -9.52 31.15
CA ASP A 196 -2.50 -10.35 31.95
C ASP A 196 -2.60 -11.85 31.64
N ALA A 197 -3.71 -12.28 31.03
CA ALA A 197 -3.90 -13.61 30.48
C ALA A 197 -4.50 -13.50 29.08
N LEU A 198 -3.94 -14.23 28.13
CA LEU A 198 -4.61 -14.49 26.86
C LEU A 198 -5.88 -15.30 27.13
N PRO A 199 -6.97 -15.10 26.38
CA PRO A 199 -8.14 -15.96 26.48
C PRO A 199 -7.71 -17.43 26.28
N ASP A 200 -8.44 -18.36 26.90
CA ASP A 200 -8.22 -19.81 26.78
C ASP A 200 -8.43 -20.26 25.33
N VAL A 201 -7.42 -20.03 24.50
CA VAL A 201 -7.39 -20.40 23.10
C VAL A 201 -6.15 -21.27 22.90
N GLU A 202 -6.36 -22.50 22.46
CA GLU A 202 -5.30 -23.46 22.25
C GLU A 202 -4.43 -23.04 21.04
N VAL A 203 -3.23 -22.56 21.34
CA VAL A 203 -2.21 -22.11 20.38
C VAL A 203 -1.02 -23.07 20.26
N ALA A 204 -0.99 -24.16 21.04
CA ALA A 204 0.06 -25.17 20.94
C ALA A 204 -0.14 -26.02 19.67
N GLU A 205 0.95 -26.27 18.94
CA GLU A 205 1.04 -27.14 17.74
C GLU A 205 0.28 -26.67 16.48
N LYS A 206 -0.12 -25.40 16.40
CA LYS A 206 -0.75 -24.84 15.18
C LYS A 206 0.21 -24.06 14.31
#